data_AF-A0A3B0V1L9-F1
#
_entry.id   AF-A0A3B0V1L9-F1
#
_cell.length_a   1.000
_cell.length_b   1.000
_cell.length_c   1.000
_cell.angle_alpha   90.00
_cell.angle_beta   90.00
_cell.angle_gamma   90.00
#
_symmetry.space_group_name_H-M   'P 1'
#
loop_
_entity.id
_entity.type
_entity.pdbx_description
1 polymer ?
#
loop_
_entity_poly.entity_id
_entity_poly.type
_entity_poly.pdbx_seq_one_letter_code
_entity_poly.pdbx_strand_id
1 'polypeptide(L)'
;VRSPVNGRKPLWNWVTLGIATSLFMSFAWLLVRVDGSNYTFGTSGVPTGIFQALRGQSGGGSLWIPITLIMLIPGALIAAKQSGTFWLRGESSQRYVELGAGGFLMGIGAAVAGGCNLGHSLVGVPLLSLGSITSTIAMAVGVIITASVVKILKPQQQPAVASSS
;
A
#
# COMPACT_ATOMS: atom_id res chain seq x y z
N VAL A 1 -24.30 0.19 6.82
CA VAL A 1 -24.08 -0.42 8.16
C VAL A 1 -22.98 0.37 8.86
N ARG A 2 -23.24 0.92 10.06
CA ARG A 2 -22.23 1.65 10.86
C ARG A 2 -21.29 0.64 11.53
N SER A 3 -20.01 1.00 11.66
CA SER A 3 -19.06 0.22 12.47
C SER A 3 -19.53 0.18 13.93
N PRO A 4 -19.49 -0.97 14.61
CA PRO A 4 -19.88 -1.09 16.03
C PRO A 4 -18.86 -0.48 17.01
N VAL A 5 -17.73 0.05 16.53
CA VAL A 5 -16.63 0.51 17.38
C VAL A 5 -16.70 2.01 17.62
N ASN A 6 -17.19 2.39 18.80
CA ASN A 6 -17.07 3.75 19.33
C ASN A 6 -15.69 3.94 19.98
N GLY A 7 -14.86 4.81 19.38
CA GLY A 7 -13.60 5.25 19.96
C GLY A 7 -12.37 4.70 19.24
N ARG A 8 -11.91 5.42 18.21
CA ARG A 8 -10.55 5.27 17.69
C ARG A 8 -9.57 5.85 18.71
N LYS A 9 -9.26 5.12 19.77
CA LYS A 9 -8.07 5.47 20.57
C LYS A 9 -6.86 5.29 19.65
N PRO A 10 -5.99 6.29 19.46
CA PRO A 10 -4.76 6.10 18.69
C PRO A 10 -3.96 5.01 19.39
N LEU A 11 -3.85 3.84 18.75
CA LEU A 11 -3.21 2.67 19.35
C LEU A 11 -1.73 2.92 19.59
N TRP A 12 -1.08 3.72 18.74
CA TRP A 12 0.32 4.14 18.86
C TRP A 12 0.54 5.58 18.41
N ASN A 13 1.55 6.22 19.00
CA ASN A 13 2.04 7.54 18.57
C ASN A 13 2.68 7.42 17.16
N TRP A 14 2.57 8.47 16.35
CA TRP A 14 3.10 8.50 14.98
C TRP A 14 4.61 8.25 14.95
N VAL A 15 5.33 8.76 15.95
CA VAL A 15 6.77 8.51 16.12
C VAL A 15 7.07 7.03 16.38
N THR A 16 6.29 6.37 17.25
CA THR A 16 6.44 4.94 17.56
C THR A 16 6.20 4.07 16.32
N LEU A 17 5.17 4.40 15.52
CA LEU A 17 4.89 3.73 14.26
C LEU A 17 6.04 3.92 13.26
N GLY A 18 6.59 5.13 13.15
CA GLY A 18 7.72 5.41 12.28
C GLY A 18 8.95 4.59 12.65
N ILE A 19 9.34 4.60 13.94
CA ILE A 19 10.49 3.85 14.45
C ILE A 19 10.29 2.34 14.29
N ALA A 20 9.11 1.82 14.63
CA ALA A 20 8.84 0.39 14.49
C ALA A 20 8.87 -0.06 13.03
N THR A 21 8.32 0.75 12.12
CA THR A 21 8.31 0.44 10.68
C THR A 21 9.72 0.48 10.10
N SER A 22 10.55 1.45 10.50
CA SER A 22 11.93 1.53 10.01
C SER A 22 12.82 0.41 10.56
N LEU A 23 12.68 0.06 11.84
CA LEU A 23 13.36 -1.10 12.44
C LEU A 23 12.95 -2.40 11.75
N PHE A 24 11.64 -2.60 11.54
CA PHE A 24 11.13 -3.77 10.83
C PHE A 24 11.65 -3.85 9.40
N MET A 25 11.64 -2.74 8.66
CA MET A 25 12.14 -2.69 7.28
C MET A 25 13.64 -2.98 7.20
N SER A 26 14.42 -2.46 8.16
CA SER A 26 15.87 -2.69 8.25
C SER A 26 16.18 -4.14 8.59
N PHE A 27 15.39 -4.73 9.50
CA PHE A 27 15.50 -6.14 9.87
C PHE A 27 15.12 -7.07 8.72
N ALA A 28 14.03 -6.78 8.02
CA ALA A 28 13.61 -7.50 6.83
C ALA A 28 14.68 -7.44 5.72
N TRP A 29 15.33 -6.30 5.55
CA TRP A 29 16.45 -6.15 4.62
C TRP A 29 17.64 -7.04 4.99
N LEU A 30 17.98 -7.09 6.28
CA LEU A 30 19.08 -7.94 6.76
C LEU A 30 18.79 -9.42 6.50
N LEU A 31 17.56 -9.88 6.78
CA LEU A 31 17.14 -11.26 6.53
C LEU A 31 17.21 -11.64 5.05
N VAL A 32 16.81 -10.74 4.15
CA VAL A 32 16.86 -11.00 2.70
C VAL A 32 18.28 -10.96 2.16
N ARG A 33 19.16 -10.15 2.76
CA ARG A 33 20.58 -10.08 2.37
C ARG A 33 21.33 -11.37 2.68
N VAL A 34 20.93 -12.10 3.72
CA VAL A 34 21.49 -13.43 4.04
C VAL A 34 21.19 -14.43 2.91
N ASP A 35 20.06 -14.27 2.21
CA ASP A 35 19.63 -15.16 1.12
C ASP A 35 20.17 -14.73 -0.28
N GLY A 36 21.10 -13.75 -0.33
CA GLY A 36 21.78 -13.33 -1.56
C GLY A 36 20.91 -12.61 -2.60
N SER A 37 19.66 -12.26 -2.26
CA SER A 37 18.73 -11.60 -3.17
C SER A 37 18.81 -10.07 -3.10
N ASN A 38 18.88 -9.40 -4.26
CA ASN A 38 18.84 -7.93 -4.33
C ASN A 38 17.45 -7.41 -3.97
N TYR A 39 17.41 -6.53 -2.97
CA TYR A 39 16.17 -6.02 -2.37
C TYR A 39 15.44 -5.05 -3.31
N THR A 40 14.19 -5.36 -3.64
CA THR A 40 13.22 -4.38 -4.16
C THR A 40 11.87 -4.67 -3.52
N PHE A 41 11.46 -3.83 -2.57
CA PHE A 41 10.10 -3.81 -2.02
C PHE A 41 9.15 -3.19 -3.04
N GLY A 42 8.98 -3.87 -4.17
CA GLY A 42 8.15 -3.46 -5.29
C GLY A 42 7.05 -4.49 -5.50
N THR A 43 5.88 -4.29 -4.89
CA THR A 43 4.70 -5.14 -5.13
C THR A 43 4.21 -5.05 -6.58
N SER A 44 4.65 -4.04 -7.33
CA SER A 44 4.41 -3.86 -8.77
C SER A 44 5.08 -4.89 -9.67
N GLY A 45 6.11 -5.60 -9.19
CA GLY A 45 6.77 -6.68 -9.94
C GLY A 45 6.04 -8.03 -9.88
N VAL A 46 5.01 -8.16 -9.04
CA VAL A 46 4.29 -9.43 -8.85
C VAL A 46 3.45 -9.81 -10.06
N PRO A 47 2.67 -8.91 -10.68
CA PRO A 47 1.95 -9.22 -11.90
C PRO A 47 2.88 -9.62 -13.04
N THR A 48 4.04 -8.95 -13.18
CA THR A 48 5.03 -9.26 -14.22
C THR A 48 5.76 -10.57 -13.95
N GLY A 49 6.04 -10.91 -12.68
CA GLY A 49 6.59 -12.21 -12.28
C GLY A 49 5.64 -13.37 -12.54
N ILE A 50 4.35 -13.22 -12.20
CA ILE A 50 3.32 -14.22 -12.48
C ILE A 50 3.10 -14.36 -14.00
N PHE A 51 3.05 -13.26 -14.73
CA PHE A 51 2.87 -13.28 -16.19
C PHE A 51 4.04 -13.97 -16.90
N GLN A 52 5.29 -13.72 -16.46
CA GLN A 52 6.47 -14.42 -17.00
C GLN A 52 6.48 -15.91 -16.63
N ALA A 53 6.08 -16.26 -15.40
CA ALA A 53 5.93 -17.65 -14.97
C ALA A 53 4.87 -18.40 -15.78
N LEU A 54 3.71 -17.78 -16.06
CA LEU A 54 2.65 -18.33 -16.90
C LEU A 54 3.08 -18.46 -18.37
N ARG A 55 4.01 -17.63 -18.85
CA ARG A 55 4.58 -17.69 -20.21
C ARG A 55 5.75 -18.67 -20.35
N GLY A 56 6.07 -19.45 -19.32
CA GLY A 56 7.15 -20.44 -19.34
C GLY A 56 8.56 -19.84 -19.35
N GLN A 57 8.70 -18.52 -19.18
CA GLN A 57 9.99 -17.89 -18.91
C GLN A 57 10.24 -17.91 -17.40
N SER A 58 10.84 -18.98 -16.91
CA SER A 58 11.37 -19.09 -15.56
C SER A 58 12.65 -18.26 -15.40
N GLY A 59 12.57 -16.96 -15.67
CA GLY A 59 13.62 -15.99 -15.41
C GLY A 59 13.49 -15.40 -14.01
N GLY A 60 14.01 -16.08 -12.99
CA GLY A 60 14.49 -15.45 -11.75
C GLY A 60 13.52 -14.55 -10.97
N GLY A 61 12.21 -14.81 -10.99
CA GLY A 61 11.27 -14.09 -10.15
C GLY A 61 11.46 -14.50 -8.68
N SER A 62 12.08 -13.66 -7.86
CA SER A 62 12.35 -13.99 -6.46
C SER A 62 11.03 -14.22 -5.69
N LEU A 63 10.82 -15.45 -5.22
CA LEU A 63 9.58 -15.92 -4.57
C LEU A 63 9.26 -15.18 -3.25
N TRP A 64 10.20 -14.38 -2.74
CA TRP A 64 10.04 -13.65 -1.50
C TRP A 64 8.95 -12.55 -1.56
N ILE A 65 8.74 -11.89 -2.71
CA ILE A 65 7.70 -10.85 -2.83
C ILE A 65 6.28 -11.48 -2.76
N PRO A 66 5.97 -12.56 -3.51
CA PRO A 66 4.71 -13.29 -3.32
C PRO A 66 4.52 -13.78 -1.89
N ILE A 67 5.55 -14.36 -1.26
CA ILE A 67 5.47 -14.87 0.11
C ILE A 67 5.18 -13.74 1.11
N THR A 68 5.85 -12.58 0.98
CA THR A 68 5.61 -11.42 1.86
C THR A 68 4.21 -10.84 1.67
N LEU A 69 3.67 -10.81 0.45
CA LEU A 69 2.28 -10.41 0.21
C LEU A 69 1.27 -11.37 0.84
N ILE A 70 1.52 -12.68 0.74
CA ILE A 70 0.68 -13.69 1.40
C ILE A 70 0.73 -13.51 2.91
N MET A 71 1.88 -13.19 3.49
CA MET A 71 2.05 -12.93 4.93
C MET A 71 1.47 -11.58 5.39
N LEU A 72 1.33 -10.61 4.50
CA LEU A 72 0.69 -9.33 4.79
C LEU A 72 -0.79 -9.52 5.18
N ILE A 73 -1.48 -10.46 4.54
CA ILE A 73 -2.91 -10.75 4.80
C ILE A 73 -3.14 -11.19 6.26
N PRO A 74 -2.52 -12.28 6.78
CA PRO A 74 -2.68 -12.68 8.17
C PRO A 74 -2.13 -11.62 9.13
N GLY A 75 -1.05 -10.92 8.79
CA GLY A 75 -0.53 -9.81 9.60
C GLY A 75 -1.55 -8.69 9.79
N ALA A 76 -2.20 -8.26 8.70
CA ALA A 76 -3.27 -7.26 8.75
C ALA A 76 -4.50 -7.76 9.53
N LEU A 77 -4.86 -9.04 9.41
CA LEU A 77 -5.97 -9.65 10.16
C LEU A 77 -5.68 -9.70 11.67
N ILE A 78 -4.46 -10.08 12.06
CA ILE A 78 -4.05 -10.08 13.48
C ILE A 78 -4.06 -8.66 14.03
N ALA A 79 -3.51 -7.69 13.29
CA ALA A 79 -3.53 -6.29 13.67
C ALA A 79 -4.97 -5.75 13.81
N ALA A 80 -5.86 -6.10 12.89
CA ALA A 80 -7.28 -5.72 12.94
C ALA A 80 -8.02 -6.35 14.13
N LYS A 81 -7.67 -7.58 14.52
CA LYS A 81 -8.22 -8.24 15.72
C LYS A 81 -7.71 -7.60 17.01
N GLN A 82 -6.40 -7.33 17.12
CA GLN A 82 -5.82 -6.70 18.31
C GLN A 82 -6.30 -5.26 18.51
N SER A 83 -6.52 -4.53 17.42
CA SER A 83 -7.10 -3.18 17.44
C SER A 83 -8.60 -3.16 17.73
N GLY A 84 -9.27 -4.32 17.73
CA GLY A 84 -10.72 -4.42 17.87
C GLY A 84 -11.50 -3.78 16.71
N THR A 85 -10.84 -3.41 15.61
CA THR A 85 -11.47 -2.75 14.45
C THR A 85 -11.82 -3.73 13.33
N PHE A 86 -11.81 -5.04 13.61
CA PHE A 86 -12.20 -6.03 12.61
C PHE A 86 -13.68 -5.88 12.26
N TRP A 87 -13.95 -5.33 11.08
CA TRP A 87 -15.30 -5.09 10.59
C TRP A 87 -15.38 -5.33 9.09
N LEU A 88 -16.19 -6.30 8.68
CA LEU A 88 -16.49 -6.56 7.27
C LEU A 88 -17.47 -5.49 6.78
N ARG A 89 -16.97 -4.54 5.98
CA ARG A 89 -17.82 -3.57 5.29
C ARG A 89 -18.32 -4.18 4.00
N GLY A 90 -19.63 -4.08 3.75
CA GLY A 90 -20.19 -4.23 2.43
C GLY A 90 -20.46 -2.85 1.82
N GLU A 91 -19.98 -2.63 0.60
CA GLU A 91 -20.22 -1.43 -0.19
C GLU A 91 -21.39 -1.59 -1.19
N SER A 92 -21.86 -0.48 -1.77
CA SER A 92 -22.81 -0.51 -2.88
C SER A 92 -22.15 -1.04 -4.16
N SER A 93 -22.95 -1.60 -5.07
CA SER A 93 -22.47 -2.11 -6.37
C SER A 93 -21.70 -1.07 -7.17
N GLN A 94 -22.19 0.18 -7.22
CA GLN A 94 -21.50 1.29 -7.86
C GLN A 94 -20.13 1.56 -7.25
N ARG A 95 -20.01 1.46 -5.92
CA ARG A 95 -18.75 1.69 -5.23
C ARG A 95 -17.74 0.58 -5.53
N TYR A 96 -18.16 -0.68 -5.62
CA TYR A 96 -17.26 -1.75 -6.08
C TYR A 96 -16.70 -1.50 -7.48
N VAL A 97 -17.52 -0.96 -8.40
CA VAL A 97 -17.04 -0.58 -9.74
C VAL A 97 -16.04 0.57 -9.67
N GLU A 98 -16.29 1.61 -8.86
CA GLU A 98 -15.34 2.71 -8.63
C GLU A 98 -14.01 2.19 -8.03
N LEU A 99 -14.06 1.27 -7.06
CA LEU A 99 -12.88 0.63 -6.46
C LEU A 99 -12.11 -0.21 -7.48
N GLY A 100 -12.81 -0.99 -8.30
CA GLY A 100 -12.21 -1.79 -9.38
C GLY A 100 -11.53 -0.91 -10.44
N ALA A 101 -12.21 0.13 -10.90
CA ALA A 101 -11.65 1.09 -11.86
C ALA A 101 -10.44 1.84 -11.27
N GLY A 102 -10.52 2.25 -10.00
CA GLY A 102 -9.40 2.87 -9.30
C GLY A 102 -8.19 1.93 -9.15
N GLY A 103 -8.43 0.67 -8.81
CA GLY A 103 -7.38 -0.36 -8.73
C GLY A 103 -6.70 -0.61 -10.07
N PHE A 104 -7.48 -0.64 -11.16
CA PHE A 104 -6.95 -0.79 -12.52
C PHE A 104 -6.05 0.40 -12.92
N LEU A 105 -6.51 1.63 -12.65
CA LEU A 105 -5.72 2.84 -12.90
C LEU A 105 -4.44 2.87 -12.05
N MET A 106 -4.50 2.45 -10.79
CA MET A 106 -3.33 2.31 -9.92
C MET A 106 -2.34 1.28 -10.47
N GLY A 107 -2.83 0.17 -11.04
CA GLY A 107 -2.02 -0.83 -11.71
C GLY A 107 -1.28 -0.28 -12.93
N ILE A 108 -1.97 0.46 -13.80
CA ILE A 108 -1.36 1.13 -14.96
C ILE A 108 -0.31 2.14 -14.48
N GLY A 109 -0.65 2.98 -13.50
CA GLY A 109 0.28 3.97 -12.94
C GLY A 109 1.53 3.32 -12.34
N ALA A 110 1.38 2.20 -11.64
CA ALA A 110 2.50 1.45 -11.08
C ALA A 110 3.38 0.82 -12.16
N ALA A 111 2.80 0.35 -13.27
CA ALA A 111 3.55 -0.16 -14.41
C ALA A 111 4.36 0.95 -15.11
N VAL A 112 3.77 2.14 -15.29
CA VAL A 112 4.45 3.30 -15.89
C VAL A 112 5.55 3.84 -14.97
N ALA A 113 5.29 3.93 -13.67
CA ALA A 113 6.27 4.42 -12.69
C ALA A 113 7.35 3.37 -12.35
N GLY A 114 7.21 2.12 -12.81
CA GLY A 114 8.12 1.03 -12.45
C GLY A 114 8.11 0.67 -10.96
N GLY A 115 7.03 0.97 -10.24
CA GLY A 115 6.98 0.85 -8.79
C GLY A 115 5.67 1.26 -8.16
N CYS A 116 5.51 0.91 -6.88
CA CYS A 116 4.41 1.37 -6.03
C CYS A 116 4.88 2.47 -5.06
N ASN A 117 3.93 3.07 -4.36
CA ASN A 117 4.19 4.06 -3.31
C ASN A 117 5.13 3.54 -2.21
N LEU A 118 5.00 2.27 -1.81
CA LEU A 118 5.88 1.64 -0.81
C LEU A 118 7.32 1.59 -1.33
N GLY A 119 7.55 1.10 -2.53
CA GLY A 119 8.90 0.97 -3.10
C GLY A 119 9.57 2.33 -3.33
N HIS A 120 8.85 3.30 -3.88
CA HIS A 120 9.43 4.61 -4.16
C HIS A 120 9.62 5.46 -2.91
N SER A 121 8.65 5.46 -1.99
CA SER A 121 8.66 6.38 -0.83
C SER A 121 9.37 5.79 0.39
N LEU A 122 9.22 4.49 0.69
CA LEU A 122 9.87 3.89 1.86
C LEU A 122 11.29 3.39 1.57
N VAL A 123 11.61 3.06 0.31
CA VAL A 123 12.91 2.51 -0.07
C VAL A 123 13.68 3.50 -0.95
N GLY A 124 13.06 4.00 -2.01
CA GLY A 124 13.70 4.88 -2.99
C GLY A 124 14.11 6.27 -2.47
N VAL A 125 13.29 6.90 -1.62
CA VAL A 125 13.59 8.22 -1.04
C VAL A 125 14.78 8.17 -0.07
N PRO A 126 14.87 7.22 0.89
CA PRO A 126 16.06 7.08 1.73
C PRO A 126 17.35 6.76 0.94
N LEU A 127 17.22 6.11 -0.22
CA LEU A 127 18.33 5.82 -1.13
C LEU A 127 18.75 7.02 -2.01
N LEU A 128 18.12 8.20 -1.81
CA LEU A 128 18.37 9.42 -2.59
C LEU A 128 18.24 9.24 -4.12
N SER A 129 17.41 8.29 -4.55
CA SER A 129 17.17 8.05 -5.98
C SER A 129 16.35 9.19 -6.58
N LEU A 130 16.92 9.90 -7.56
CA LEU A 130 16.22 10.99 -8.27
C LEU A 130 14.95 10.49 -8.96
N GLY A 131 14.97 9.27 -9.53
CA GLY A 131 13.80 8.64 -10.12
C GLY A 131 12.72 8.36 -9.07
N SER A 132 13.11 7.93 -7.87
CA SER A 132 12.13 7.66 -6.82
C SER A 132 11.51 8.93 -6.23
N ILE A 133 12.32 9.97 -6.02
CA ILE A 133 11.87 11.26 -5.51
C ILE A 133 10.86 11.89 -6.48
N THR A 134 11.18 11.90 -7.77
CA THR A 134 10.29 12.47 -8.80
C THR A 134 8.97 11.72 -8.90
N SER A 135 8.96 10.38 -8.90
CA SER A 135 7.69 9.65 -8.91
C SER A 135 6.91 9.81 -7.61
N THR A 136 7.56 9.87 -6.44
CA THR A 136 6.87 10.13 -5.16
C THR A 136 6.21 11.51 -5.17
N ILE A 137 6.88 12.55 -5.68
CA ILE A 137 6.29 13.88 -5.84
C ILE A 137 5.12 13.84 -6.83
N ALA A 138 5.28 13.18 -7.98
CA ALA A 138 4.22 13.04 -8.96
C ALA A 138 2.98 12.31 -8.40
N MET A 139 3.19 11.24 -7.63
CA MET A 139 2.11 10.53 -6.92
C MET A 139 1.44 11.45 -5.90
N ALA A 140 2.20 12.21 -5.11
CA ALA A 140 1.64 13.15 -4.13
C ALA A 140 0.78 14.22 -4.81
N VAL A 141 1.28 14.83 -5.89
CA VAL A 141 0.54 15.81 -6.68
C VAL A 141 -0.73 15.19 -7.29
N GLY A 142 -0.64 14.00 -7.87
CA GLY A 142 -1.79 13.29 -8.43
C GLY A 142 -2.87 13.01 -7.39
N VAL A 143 -2.50 12.62 -6.17
CA VAL A 143 -3.43 12.42 -5.06
C VAL A 143 -4.07 13.75 -4.63
N ILE A 144 -3.31 14.84 -4.53
CA ILE A 144 -3.82 16.17 -4.16
C ILE A 144 -4.82 16.69 -5.20
N ILE A 145 -4.50 16.55 -6.49
CA ILE A 145 -5.37 16.95 -7.59
C ILE A 145 -6.65 16.12 -7.55
N THR A 146 -6.54 14.80 -7.47
CA THR A 146 -7.70 13.91 -7.42
C THR A 146 -8.57 14.19 -6.21
N ALA A 147 -7.97 14.41 -5.03
CA ALA A 147 -8.69 14.77 -3.81
C ALA A 147 -9.41 16.12 -3.97
N SER A 148 -8.76 17.12 -4.57
CA SER A 148 -9.36 18.42 -4.85
C SER A 148 -10.54 18.31 -5.82
N VAL A 149 -10.37 17.59 -6.92
CA VAL A 149 -11.41 17.36 -7.94
C VAL A 149 -12.59 16.59 -7.35
N VAL A 150 -12.34 15.52 -6.59
CA VAL A 150 -13.40 14.74 -5.93
C VAL A 150 -14.13 15.60 -4.90
N LYS A 151 -13.43 16.43 -4.12
CA LYS A 151 -14.05 17.34 -3.15
C LYS A 151 -14.99 18.35 -3.83
N ILE A 152 -14.63 18.80 -5.04
CA ILE A 152 -15.44 19.72 -5.85
C ILE A 152 -16.64 19.02 -6.49
N LEU A 153 -16.45 17.82 -7.07
CA LEU A 153 -17.49 17.08 -7.79
C LEU A 153 -18.47 16.33 -6.88
N LYS A 154 -17.99 15.85 -5.74
CA LYS A 154 -18.77 15.15 -4.71
C LYS A 154 -18.26 15.62 -3.34
N PRO A 155 -18.83 16.68 -2.75
CA PRO A 155 -18.45 17.15 -1.41
C PRO A 155 -18.74 16.15 -0.27
N GLN A 156 -19.11 14.89 -0.56
CA GLN A 156 -19.57 13.89 0.41
C GLN A 156 -18.96 12.50 0.15
N GLN A 157 -17.65 12.36 0.37
CA GLN A 157 -17.07 11.12 0.92
C GLN A 157 -15.95 11.46 1.92
N GLN A 158 -16.21 12.43 2.80
CA GLN A 158 -15.62 12.37 4.13
C GLN A 158 -16.16 11.05 4.75
N PRO A 159 -15.35 10.09 5.21
CA PRO A 159 -15.83 9.30 6.34
C PRO A 159 -16.21 10.35 7.40
N ALA A 160 -17.46 10.34 7.83
CA ALA A 160 -17.99 11.28 8.82
C ALA A 160 -17.20 11.18 10.14
N VAL A 161 -16.05 11.85 10.22
CA VAL A 161 -15.18 11.92 11.41
C VAL A 161 -14.77 13.34 11.77
N ALA A 162 -15.48 14.34 11.26
CA ALA A 162 -15.32 15.72 11.70
C ALA A 162 -16.69 16.41 11.77
N SER A 163 -17.47 16.11 12.82
CA SER A 163 -18.44 17.02 13.46
C SER A 163 -19.42 16.26 14.36
N SER A 164 -19.17 16.23 15.66
CA SER A 164 -20.19 16.45 16.69
C SER A 164 -19.53 16.28 18.07
N SER A 165 -19.22 17.44 18.65
CA SER A 165 -19.27 17.83 20.07
C SER A 165 -18.70 16.92 21.14
#